data_AF-A0A973QYX8-F1
#
_entry.id   AF-A0A973QYX8-F1
#
_cell.length_a   1.000
_cell.length_b   1.000
_cell.length_c   1.000
_cell.angle_alpha   90.00
_cell.angle_beta   90.00
_cell.angle_gamma   90.00
#
_symmetry.space_group_name_H-M   'P 1'
#
loop_
_entity.id
_entity.type
_entity.pdbx_description
1 polymer ?
#
loop_
_entity_poly.entity_id
_entity_poly.type
_entity_poly.pdbx_seq_one_letter_code
_entity_poly.pdbx_strand_id
1 'polypeptide(L)'
;MSEHSEIKARFVQDTAGHQLRVLHDDGLYRHLRFATPAFGSILSFDLITWPGCLTIRGDIREAYTFTRLPDMFEFFRGKRINPHYWSEKLDGDRNRVMRYDQEIFEARVKEYVAEAIRDGWAPRGIGKAVREEILDSECLGDEHEARKLLEDFEFGDRFVAECSCSEAADVESYSAGLHWEMRHKRESSGTHTTRTRTVEGFRFSDVWEWSFSDYDWMFLWACHAIVWGIARYDRLRSCGLQNIATPKAVAA
;
A
#
# COMPACT_ATOMS: atom_id res chain seq x y z
N MET A 1 6.96 -3.15 -14.91
CA MET A 1 5.81 -3.99 -15.34
C MET A 1 4.88 -4.04 -14.15
N SER A 2 3.58 -3.73 -14.27
CA SER A 2 2.75 -3.62 -13.07
C SER A 2 2.62 -4.98 -12.38
N GLU A 3 2.80 -5.01 -11.07
CA GLU A 3 2.69 -6.20 -10.19
C GLU A 3 1.42 -7.05 -10.50
N HIS A 4 0.32 -6.40 -10.87
CA HIS A 4 -0.91 -7.05 -11.36
C HIS A 4 -0.72 -8.07 -12.50
N SER A 5 0.23 -7.83 -13.41
CA SER A 5 0.50 -8.72 -14.55
C SER A 5 1.18 -10.01 -14.11
N GLU A 6 2.00 -9.94 -13.07
CA GLU A 6 2.70 -11.06 -12.47
C GLU A 6 1.72 -11.92 -11.65
N ILE A 7 0.83 -11.28 -10.89
CA ILE A 7 -0.22 -12.01 -10.14
C ILE A 7 -1.16 -12.76 -11.07
N LYS A 8 -1.51 -12.19 -12.23
CA LYS A 8 -2.32 -12.90 -13.24
C LYS A 8 -1.60 -14.17 -13.72
N ALA A 9 -0.32 -14.08 -14.04
CA ALA A 9 0.46 -15.23 -14.52
C ALA A 9 0.56 -16.31 -13.44
N ARG A 10 0.83 -15.91 -12.19
CA ARG A 10 0.82 -16.79 -11.02
C ARG A 10 -0.52 -17.47 -10.82
N PHE A 11 -1.62 -16.74 -10.86
CA PHE A 11 -2.97 -17.31 -10.74
C PHE A 11 -3.23 -18.39 -11.80
N VAL A 12 -2.82 -18.17 -13.05
CA VAL A 12 -2.97 -19.15 -14.13
C VAL A 12 -2.17 -20.43 -13.84
N GLN A 13 -0.94 -20.29 -13.33
CA GLN A 13 -0.11 -21.42 -12.93
C GLN A 13 -0.74 -22.19 -11.75
N ASP A 14 -1.14 -21.49 -10.70
CA ASP A 14 -1.70 -22.07 -9.48
C ASP A 14 -3.02 -22.83 -9.73
N THR A 15 -3.83 -22.35 -10.69
CA THR A 15 -5.16 -22.91 -10.98
C THR A 15 -5.22 -23.81 -12.21
N ALA A 16 -4.07 -24.13 -12.83
CA ALA A 16 -4.01 -24.95 -14.04
C ALA A 16 -4.67 -26.34 -13.88
N GLY A 17 -4.58 -26.93 -12.68
CA GLY A 17 -5.18 -28.22 -12.33
C GLY A 17 -6.58 -28.15 -11.69
N HIS A 18 -7.09 -26.95 -11.38
CA HIS A 18 -8.30 -26.81 -10.59
C HIS A 18 -9.55 -27.21 -11.38
N GLN A 19 -10.38 -28.03 -10.75
CA GLN A 19 -11.68 -28.44 -11.25
C GLN A 19 -12.80 -27.78 -10.45
N LEU A 20 -13.86 -27.39 -11.15
CA LEU A 20 -15.09 -26.86 -10.56
C LEU A 20 -15.97 -28.03 -10.08
N ARG A 21 -16.39 -27.98 -8.83
CA ARG A 21 -17.47 -28.80 -8.26
C ARG A 21 -18.61 -27.89 -7.79
N VAL A 22 -19.83 -28.19 -8.21
CA VAL A 22 -21.03 -27.47 -7.78
C VAL A 22 -21.59 -28.18 -6.56
N LEU A 23 -21.34 -27.64 -5.37
CA LEU A 23 -21.78 -28.22 -4.10
C LEU A 23 -23.23 -27.85 -3.79
N HIS A 24 -23.64 -26.64 -4.19
CA HIS A 24 -25.02 -26.16 -4.09
C HIS A 24 -25.30 -25.11 -5.19
N ASP A 25 -26.50 -25.14 -5.77
CA ASP A 25 -26.96 -24.18 -6.79
C ASP A 25 -28.49 -24.06 -6.74
N ASP A 26 -28.99 -23.09 -5.97
CA ASP A 26 -30.41 -22.75 -5.86
C ASP A 26 -30.60 -21.23 -5.98
N GLY A 27 -30.88 -20.78 -7.20
CA GLY A 27 -31.11 -19.36 -7.48
C GLY A 27 -29.89 -18.50 -7.14
N LEU A 28 -29.99 -17.69 -6.09
CA LEU A 28 -28.91 -16.82 -5.59
C LEU A 28 -28.00 -17.51 -4.56
N TYR A 29 -28.43 -18.65 -4.01
CA TYR A 29 -27.66 -19.45 -3.07
C TYR A 29 -26.79 -20.43 -3.85
N ARG A 30 -25.48 -20.18 -3.91
CA ARG A 30 -24.54 -21.01 -4.68
C ARG A 30 -23.33 -21.32 -3.83
N HIS A 31 -22.80 -22.53 -3.96
CA HIS A 31 -21.53 -22.94 -3.39
C HIS A 31 -20.74 -23.71 -4.44
N LEU A 32 -19.72 -23.04 -4.97
CA LEU A 32 -18.82 -23.57 -5.97
C LEU A 32 -17.47 -23.82 -5.34
N ARG A 33 -16.90 -25.01 -5.53
CA ARG A 33 -15.56 -25.35 -5.07
C ARG A 33 -14.60 -25.55 -6.24
N PHE A 34 -13.41 -24.97 -6.13
CA PHE A 34 -12.33 -25.08 -7.10
C PHE A 34 -11.11 -25.68 -6.42
N ALA A 35 -10.74 -26.88 -6.85
CA ALA A 35 -9.67 -27.65 -6.22
C ALA A 35 -9.01 -28.61 -7.23
N THR A 36 -7.75 -28.95 -6.99
CA THR A 36 -7.07 -30.01 -7.74
C THR A 36 -7.48 -31.38 -7.16
N PRO A 37 -7.85 -32.39 -7.97
CA PRO A 37 -8.30 -33.68 -7.47
C PRO A 37 -7.24 -34.55 -6.78
N ALA A 38 -5.95 -34.27 -6.98
CA ALA A 38 -4.84 -34.99 -6.37
C ALA A 38 -4.69 -34.65 -4.87
N PHE A 39 -3.93 -35.46 -4.13
CA PHE A 39 -3.63 -35.21 -2.71
C PHE A 39 -2.91 -33.86 -2.54
N GLY A 40 -3.42 -33.02 -1.64
CA GLY A 40 -2.88 -31.68 -1.36
C GLY A 40 -3.40 -30.62 -2.32
N SER A 41 -4.63 -30.13 -2.12
CA SER A 41 -5.18 -29.04 -2.94
C SER A 41 -4.76 -27.67 -2.42
N ILE A 42 -3.47 -27.37 -2.59
CA ILE A 42 -2.89 -26.05 -2.30
C ILE A 42 -3.67 -24.98 -3.07
N LEU A 43 -4.00 -23.86 -2.44
CA LEU A 43 -4.75 -22.74 -3.04
C LEU A 43 -6.13 -23.15 -3.59
N SER A 44 -6.77 -24.17 -2.99
CA SER A 44 -8.19 -24.42 -3.24
C SER A 44 -9.05 -23.24 -2.75
N PHE A 45 -10.12 -22.95 -3.47
CA PHE A 45 -11.04 -21.90 -3.05
C PHE A 45 -12.49 -22.24 -3.38
N ASP A 46 -13.38 -21.64 -2.61
CA ASP A 46 -14.81 -21.71 -2.76
C ASP A 46 -15.36 -20.33 -3.10
N LEU A 47 -16.34 -20.27 -4.00
CA LEU A 47 -17.20 -19.11 -4.20
C LEU A 47 -18.58 -19.42 -3.62
N ILE A 48 -19.00 -18.64 -2.63
CA ILE A 48 -20.28 -18.81 -1.95
C ILE A 48 -21.09 -17.53 -2.15
N THR A 49 -22.34 -17.65 -2.60
CA THR A 49 -23.24 -16.51 -2.76
C THR A 49 -24.55 -16.70 -2.02
N TRP A 50 -25.10 -15.59 -1.55
CA TRP A 50 -26.48 -15.43 -1.08
C TRP A 50 -26.93 -14.01 -1.44
N PRO A 51 -28.22 -13.63 -1.31
CA PRO A 51 -28.70 -12.33 -1.76
C PRO A 51 -27.86 -11.17 -1.21
N GLY A 52 -27.26 -10.39 -2.11
CA GLY A 52 -26.43 -9.23 -1.74
C GLY A 52 -24.94 -9.51 -1.56
N CYS A 53 -24.52 -10.78 -1.49
CA CYS A 53 -23.19 -11.16 -1.01
C CYS A 53 -22.47 -12.21 -1.88
N LEU A 54 -21.15 -12.08 -1.97
CA LEU A 54 -20.24 -13.11 -2.46
C LEU A 54 -19.06 -13.23 -1.51
N THR A 55 -18.78 -14.44 -1.04
CA THR A 55 -17.58 -14.76 -0.29
C THR A 55 -16.69 -15.67 -1.11
N ILE A 56 -15.41 -15.31 -1.20
CA ILE A 56 -14.33 -16.21 -1.58
C ILE A 56 -13.56 -16.63 -0.33
N ARG A 57 -13.32 -17.94 -0.18
CA ARG A 57 -12.60 -18.53 0.97
C ARG A 57 -11.93 -19.82 0.54
N GLY A 58 -11.13 -20.44 1.40
CA GLY A 58 -10.55 -21.76 1.15
C GLY A 58 -9.16 -21.87 1.74
N ASP A 59 -8.27 -22.56 1.02
CA ASP A 59 -6.83 -22.60 1.29
C ASP A 59 -6.13 -21.37 0.69
N ILE A 60 -6.78 -20.22 0.84
CA ILE A 60 -6.25 -18.88 0.60
C ILE A 60 -6.13 -18.19 1.96
N ARG A 61 -5.21 -17.23 2.10
CA ARG A 61 -4.83 -16.68 3.42
C ARG A 61 -6.01 -16.19 4.25
N GLU A 62 -6.88 -15.38 3.66
CA GLU A 62 -8.06 -14.81 4.30
C GLU A 62 -9.30 -14.97 3.42
N ALA A 63 -10.48 -15.00 4.03
CA ALA A 63 -11.74 -14.97 3.31
C ALA A 63 -12.12 -13.52 2.97
N TYR A 64 -12.55 -13.28 1.73
CA TYR A 64 -13.03 -11.97 1.30
C TYR A 64 -14.52 -12.04 0.98
N THR A 65 -15.32 -11.29 1.74
CA THR A 65 -16.76 -11.12 1.49
C THR A 65 -17.00 -9.76 0.85
N PHE A 66 -17.75 -9.73 -0.25
CA PHE A 66 -18.15 -8.53 -0.97
C PHE A 66 -19.65 -8.34 -0.92
N THR A 67 -20.11 -7.09 -0.84
CA THR A 67 -21.55 -6.75 -0.81
C THR A 67 -21.89 -5.65 -1.80
N ARG A 68 -22.90 -5.88 -2.67
CA ARG A 68 -23.39 -4.84 -3.61
C ARG A 68 -24.75 -5.10 -4.24
N LEU A 69 -24.85 -6.10 -5.12
CA LEU A 69 -26.04 -6.42 -5.93
C LEU A 69 -26.73 -7.66 -5.37
N PRO A 70 -28.05 -7.84 -5.56
CA PRO A 70 -28.75 -9.06 -5.17
C PRO A 70 -28.06 -10.34 -5.70
N ASP A 71 -27.67 -10.35 -6.98
CA ASP A 71 -26.79 -11.38 -7.55
C ASP A 71 -25.37 -10.85 -7.69
N MET A 72 -24.48 -11.28 -6.79
CA MET A 72 -23.09 -10.84 -6.85
C MET A 72 -22.29 -11.48 -7.99
N PHE A 73 -22.77 -12.55 -8.65
CA PHE A 73 -22.12 -12.98 -9.90
C PHE A 73 -22.33 -11.93 -10.99
N GLU A 74 -23.50 -11.30 -11.07
CA GLU A 74 -23.76 -10.20 -12.02
C GLU A 74 -22.76 -9.05 -11.84
N PHE A 75 -22.43 -8.72 -10.59
CA PHE A 75 -21.49 -7.64 -10.28
C PHE A 75 -20.10 -7.86 -10.90
N PHE A 76 -19.56 -9.07 -10.82
CA PHE A 76 -18.20 -9.40 -11.28
C PHE A 76 -18.13 -9.95 -12.71
N ARG A 77 -19.22 -10.51 -13.23
CA ARG A 77 -19.26 -11.22 -14.52
C ARG A 77 -18.76 -10.34 -15.67
N GLY A 78 -17.77 -10.85 -16.40
CA GLY A 78 -17.21 -10.20 -17.58
C GLY A 78 -16.50 -8.86 -17.32
N LYS A 79 -16.27 -8.49 -16.06
CA LYS A 79 -15.61 -7.23 -15.70
C LYS A 79 -14.09 -7.37 -15.77
N ARG A 80 -13.43 -6.28 -16.17
CA ARG A 80 -12.00 -6.10 -15.92
C ARG A 80 -11.80 -5.92 -14.42
N ILE A 81 -10.79 -6.61 -13.88
CA ILE A 81 -10.43 -6.51 -12.45
C ILE A 81 -10.08 -5.07 -12.10
N ASN A 82 -10.70 -4.57 -11.04
CA ASN A 82 -10.47 -3.23 -10.49
C ASN A 82 -10.35 -3.33 -8.96
N PRO A 83 -9.14 -3.60 -8.43
CA PRO A 83 -8.93 -3.84 -7.01
C PRO A 83 -9.34 -2.65 -6.15
N HIS A 84 -9.12 -1.42 -6.64
CA HIS A 84 -9.54 -0.18 -5.98
C HIS A 84 -11.05 -0.12 -5.77
N TYR A 85 -11.83 -0.29 -6.84
CA TYR A 85 -13.28 -0.23 -6.71
C TYR A 85 -13.86 -1.45 -5.96
N TRP A 86 -13.23 -2.62 -6.09
CA TRP A 86 -13.71 -3.84 -5.45
C TRP A 86 -13.40 -3.88 -3.95
N SER A 87 -12.26 -3.33 -3.52
CA SER A 87 -11.92 -3.26 -2.08
C SER A 87 -12.91 -2.38 -1.32
N GLU A 88 -13.48 -1.33 -1.94
CA GLU A 88 -14.58 -0.55 -1.37
C GLU A 88 -15.86 -1.35 -1.11
N LYS A 89 -16.02 -2.53 -1.74
CA LYS A 89 -17.20 -3.38 -1.58
C LYS A 89 -16.95 -4.55 -0.63
N LEU A 90 -15.77 -4.61 -0.01
CA LEU A 90 -15.49 -5.58 1.03
C LEU A 90 -16.38 -5.32 2.24
N ASP A 91 -16.90 -6.39 2.81
CA ASP A 91 -17.50 -6.38 4.14
C ASP A 91 -16.37 -6.29 5.18
N GLY A 92 -16.16 -5.09 5.71
CA GLY A 92 -15.08 -4.73 6.63
C GLY A 92 -14.18 -3.60 6.13
N ASP A 93 -13.05 -3.39 6.80
CA ASP A 93 -12.09 -2.35 6.43
C ASP A 93 -11.43 -2.64 5.07
N ARG A 94 -11.55 -1.71 4.12
CA ARG A 94 -10.90 -1.79 2.80
C ARG A 94 -9.38 -1.80 2.89
N ASN A 95 -8.79 -1.26 3.96
CA ASN A 95 -7.35 -1.19 4.13
C ASN A 95 -6.74 -2.52 4.58
N ARG A 96 -7.56 -3.50 5.01
CA ARG A 96 -7.06 -4.84 5.40
C ARG A 96 -6.39 -5.60 4.26
N VAL A 97 -6.71 -5.23 3.02
CA VAL A 97 -6.12 -5.80 1.80
C VAL A 97 -4.97 -4.97 1.25
N MET A 98 -4.54 -3.94 1.97
CA MET A 98 -3.33 -3.18 1.68
C MET A 98 -2.20 -3.67 2.57
N ARG A 99 -1.00 -3.80 2.03
CA ARG A 99 0.21 -4.17 2.76
C ARG A 99 1.29 -3.14 2.48
N TYR A 100 2.03 -2.79 3.51
CA TYR A 100 3.22 -1.99 3.38
C TYR A 100 4.19 -2.63 2.38
N ASP A 101 4.73 -1.79 1.51
CA ASP A 101 5.70 -2.14 0.49
C ASP A 101 6.90 -1.19 0.61
N GLN A 102 8.05 -1.76 0.96
CA GLN A 102 9.29 -1.01 1.15
C GLN A 102 9.76 -0.37 -0.16
N GLU A 103 9.56 -1.01 -1.32
CA GLU A 103 10.00 -0.48 -2.61
C GLU A 103 9.18 0.77 -2.97
N ILE A 104 7.88 0.78 -2.66
CA ILE A 104 7.02 1.96 -2.82
C ILE A 104 7.47 3.10 -1.89
N PHE A 105 7.77 2.79 -0.63
CA PHE A 105 8.34 3.77 0.30
C PHE A 105 9.62 4.39 -0.26
N GLU A 106 10.59 3.56 -0.65
CA GLU A 106 11.87 4.03 -1.17
C GLU A 106 11.70 4.87 -2.45
N ALA A 107 10.82 4.43 -3.36
CA ALA A 107 10.54 5.16 -4.59
C ALA A 107 9.98 6.54 -4.30
N ARG A 108 9.03 6.65 -3.34
CA ARG A 108 8.40 7.91 -2.97
C ARG A 108 9.39 8.87 -2.29
N VAL A 109 10.25 8.37 -1.41
CA VAL A 109 11.34 9.15 -0.79
C VAL A 109 12.30 9.69 -1.85
N LYS A 110 12.73 8.84 -2.79
CA LYS A 110 13.63 9.23 -3.89
C LYS A 110 12.99 10.28 -4.79
N GLU A 111 11.69 10.14 -5.09
CA GLU A 111 10.92 11.10 -5.89
C GLU A 111 10.89 12.48 -5.23
N TYR A 112 10.48 12.55 -3.95
CA TYR A 112 10.41 13.82 -3.23
C TYR A 112 11.76 14.54 -3.14
N VAL A 113 12.84 13.80 -2.87
CA VAL A 113 14.20 14.39 -2.87
C VAL A 113 14.58 14.90 -4.27
N ALA A 114 14.23 14.16 -5.32
CA ALA A 114 14.49 14.57 -6.70
C ALA A 114 13.68 15.82 -7.10
N GLU A 115 12.44 15.95 -6.64
CA GLU A 115 11.63 17.16 -6.78
C GLU A 115 12.28 18.34 -6.06
N ALA A 116 12.69 18.16 -4.81
CA ALA A 116 13.35 19.22 -4.05
C ALA A 116 14.65 19.76 -4.66
N ILE A 117 15.46 18.85 -5.23
CA ILE A 117 16.68 19.19 -5.95
C ILE A 117 16.34 19.96 -7.22
N ARG A 118 15.32 19.50 -7.96
CA ARG A 118 14.87 20.12 -9.22
C ARG A 118 14.33 21.53 -9.00
N ASP A 119 13.59 21.72 -7.92
CA ASP A 119 12.95 23.00 -7.57
C ASP A 119 13.92 23.96 -6.84
N GLY A 120 15.13 23.49 -6.53
CA GLY A 120 16.24 24.33 -6.06
C GLY A 120 16.18 24.73 -4.59
N TRP A 121 15.30 24.12 -3.80
CA TRP A 121 15.21 24.36 -2.36
C TRP A 121 15.95 23.30 -1.52
N ALA A 122 16.41 22.21 -2.14
CA ALA A 122 17.21 21.21 -1.45
C ALA A 122 18.64 21.70 -1.09
N PRO A 123 19.10 21.50 0.15
CA PRO A 123 20.48 21.78 0.55
C PRO A 123 21.48 20.80 -0.10
N ARG A 124 22.73 21.24 -0.25
CA ARG A 124 23.81 20.38 -0.77
C ARG A 124 24.04 19.19 0.15
N GLY A 125 24.16 18.00 -0.43
CA GLY A 125 24.39 16.76 0.32
C GLY A 125 23.13 16.00 0.70
N ILE A 126 21.93 16.52 0.42
CA ILE A 126 20.66 15.89 0.82
C ILE A 126 20.56 14.43 0.38
N GLY A 127 20.94 14.11 -0.86
CA GLY A 127 20.82 12.75 -1.39
C GLY A 127 21.80 11.76 -0.76
N LYS A 128 22.87 12.24 -0.11
CA LYS A 128 23.76 11.40 0.71
C LYS A 128 23.13 11.18 2.08
N ALA A 129 22.67 12.24 2.75
CA ALA A 129 22.04 12.19 4.06
C ALA A 129 20.80 11.27 4.06
N VAL A 130 19.87 11.46 3.11
CA VAL A 130 18.68 10.60 2.98
C VAL A 130 19.05 9.14 2.74
N ARG A 131 20.13 8.87 1.99
CA ARG A 131 20.59 7.49 1.81
C ARG A 131 21.05 6.90 3.13
N GLU A 132 21.99 7.56 3.80
CA GLU A 132 22.64 7.02 5.00
C GLU A 132 21.69 6.94 6.21
N GLU A 133 20.76 7.89 6.35
CA GLU A 133 19.90 8.01 7.53
C GLU A 133 18.53 7.34 7.35
N ILE A 134 18.05 7.20 6.09
CA ILE A 134 16.73 6.62 5.81
C ILE A 134 16.87 5.35 4.98
N LEU A 135 17.42 5.44 3.75
CA LEU A 135 17.35 4.33 2.78
C LEU A 135 18.22 3.12 3.16
N ASP A 136 19.30 3.33 3.92
CA ASP A 136 20.19 2.28 4.39
C ASP A 136 19.78 1.74 5.78
N SER A 137 18.64 2.19 6.32
CA SER A 137 18.15 1.77 7.64
C SER A 137 17.67 0.31 7.62
N GLU A 138 18.08 -0.47 8.63
CA GLU A 138 17.62 -1.85 8.83
C GLU A 138 16.14 -1.94 9.23
N CYS A 139 15.54 -0.82 9.66
CA CYS A 139 14.16 -0.76 10.14
C CYS A 139 13.13 -0.50 9.02
N LEU A 140 13.55 -0.39 7.75
CA LEU A 140 12.64 -0.10 6.63
C LEU A 140 11.59 -1.17 6.34
N GLY A 141 11.73 -2.37 6.91
CA GLY A 141 10.76 -3.45 6.77
C GLY A 141 9.46 -3.24 7.57
N ASP A 142 9.43 -2.27 8.49
CA ASP A 142 8.25 -1.92 9.28
C ASP A 142 7.76 -0.50 8.92
N GLU A 143 6.47 -0.35 8.60
CA GLU A 143 5.91 0.94 8.17
C GLU A 143 6.00 2.00 9.26
N HIS A 144 5.81 1.63 10.54
CA HIS A 144 5.83 2.58 11.63
C HIS A 144 7.23 3.17 11.82
N GLU A 145 8.26 2.32 11.84
CA GLU A 145 9.64 2.77 11.91
C GLU A 145 10.05 3.56 10.65
N ALA A 146 9.64 3.12 9.46
CA ALA A 146 9.92 3.85 8.21
C ALA A 146 9.29 5.25 8.21
N ARG A 147 8.05 5.40 8.68
CA ARG A 147 7.39 6.71 8.83
C ARG A 147 8.12 7.60 9.83
N LYS A 148 8.50 7.04 10.97
CA LYS A 148 9.25 7.77 12.00
C LYS A 148 10.57 8.31 11.47
N LEU A 149 11.29 7.54 10.64
CA LEU A 149 12.51 8.04 9.98
C LEU A 149 12.25 9.28 9.13
N LEU A 150 11.10 9.38 8.45
CA LEU A 150 10.76 10.59 7.69
C LEU A 150 10.36 11.77 8.58
N GLU A 151 9.61 11.49 9.64
CA GLU A 151 9.15 12.50 10.61
C GLU A 151 10.31 13.12 11.40
N ASP A 152 11.29 12.30 11.80
CA ASP A 152 12.44 12.73 12.59
C ASP A 152 13.58 13.30 11.73
N PHE A 153 13.50 13.21 10.39
CA PHE A 153 14.58 13.63 9.51
C PHE A 153 14.67 15.15 9.37
N GLU A 154 15.82 15.70 9.75
CA GLU A 154 16.15 17.11 9.61
C GLU A 154 17.54 17.25 8.97
N PHE A 155 17.66 18.06 7.91
CA PHE A 155 18.94 18.23 7.25
C PHE A 155 19.19 19.64 6.74
N GLY A 156 20.37 20.18 7.07
CA GLY A 156 20.82 21.47 6.54
C GLY A 156 20.20 22.69 7.21
N ASP A 157 19.78 22.57 8.47
CA ASP A 157 19.40 23.71 9.31
C ASP A 157 20.54 24.73 9.36
N ARG A 158 20.17 26.02 9.27
CA ARG A 158 21.11 27.14 9.38
C ARG A 158 20.77 27.98 10.60
N PHE A 159 21.77 28.62 11.18
CA PHE A 159 21.56 29.54 12.30
C PHE A 159 21.87 30.96 11.83
N VAL A 160 20.96 31.89 12.10
CA VAL A 160 21.13 33.30 11.77
C VAL A 160 21.10 34.09 13.06
N ALA A 161 22.21 34.74 13.38
CA ALA A 161 22.28 35.71 14.47
C ALA A 161 21.98 37.09 13.90
N GLU A 162 21.00 37.80 14.47
CA GLU A 162 20.53 39.09 13.96
C GLU A 162 20.27 40.09 15.09
N CYS A 163 20.28 41.38 14.75
CA CYS A 163 20.10 42.48 15.68
C CYS A 163 19.05 43.49 15.19
N SER A 164 18.42 44.20 16.12
CA SER A 164 17.49 45.30 15.85
C SER A 164 18.10 46.45 15.03
N CYS A 165 19.43 46.54 14.92
CA CYS A 165 20.15 47.47 14.06
C CYS A 165 20.30 47.00 12.60
N SER A 166 19.63 45.89 12.23
CA SER A 166 19.66 45.26 10.91
C SER A 166 20.97 44.52 10.55
N GLU A 167 21.94 44.43 11.45
CA GLU A 167 23.05 43.49 11.26
C GLU A 167 22.60 42.05 11.47
N ALA A 168 23.10 41.15 10.61
CA ALA A 168 22.89 39.71 10.71
C ALA A 168 24.10 38.93 10.20
N ALA A 169 24.28 37.72 10.71
CA ALA A 169 25.32 36.79 10.29
C ALA A 169 24.79 35.34 10.28
N ASP A 170 25.10 34.61 9.20
CA ASP A 170 25.01 33.14 9.19
C ASP A 170 26.09 32.58 10.12
N VAL A 171 25.70 31.70 11.04
CA VAL A 171 26.59 31.09 12.03
C VAL A 171 26.48 29.57 11.98
N GLU A 172 27.57 28.88 12.33
CA GLU A 172 27.69 27.42 12.18
C GLU A 172 26.89 26.63 13.22
N SER A 173 26.48 27.27 14.32
CA SER A 173 25.69 26.65 15.39
C SER A 173 24.94 27.69 16.20
N TYR A 174 23.93 27.26 16.95
CA TYR A 174 23.23 28.12 17.91
C TYR A 174 24.19 28.78 18.91
N SER A 175 25.17 28.02 19.43
CA SER A 175 26.21 28.52 20.34
C SER A 175 27.08 29.61 19.70
N ALA A 176 27.46 29.44 18.42
CA ALA A 176 28.18 30.47 17.68
C ALA A 176 27.34 31.75 17.50
N GLY A 177 26.02 31.61 17.35
CA GLY A 177 25.08 32.74 17.36
C GLY A 177 25.10 33.50 18.68
N LEU A 178 25.00 32.79 19.82
CA LEU A 178 25.12 33.43 21.13
C LEU A 178 26.45 34.18 21.32
N HIS A 179 27.55 33.61 20.82
CA HIS A 179 28.85 34.30 20.83
C HIS A 179 28.85 35.57 19.96
N TRP A 180 28.23 35.51 18.77
CA TRP A 180 28.04 36.68 17.92
C TRP A 180 27.25 37.77 18.65
N GLU A 181 26.15 37.41 19.30
CA GLU A 181 25.29 38.35 20.04
C GLU A 181 26.06 39.07 21.16
N MET A 182 26.85 38.32 21.94
CA MET A 182 27.66 38.87 23.02
C MET A 182 28.72 39.84 22.49
N ARG A 183 29.40 39.49 21.38
CA ARG A 183 30.40 40.35 20.75
C ARG A 183 29.76 41.62 20.19
N HIS A 184 28.68 41.48 19.43
CA HIS A 184 27.99 42.60 18.80
C HIS A 184 27.49 43.63 19.82
N LYS A 185 26.92 43.19 20.95
CA LYS A 185 26.50 44.08 22.05
C LYS A 185 27.65 44.82 22.75
N ARG A 186 28.86 44.25 22.77
CA ARG A 186 30.04 44.91 23.36
C ARG A 186 30.62 45.98 22.44
N GLU A 187 30.56 45.73 21.14
CA GLU A 187 31.15 46.59 20.11
C GLU A 187 30.20 47.70 19.65
N SER A 188 28.89 47.52 19.86
CA SER A 188 27.87 48.47 19.43
C SER A 188 27.49 49.46 20.55
N SER A 189 27.31 50.73 20.18
CA SER A 189 26.84 51.77 21.08
C SER A 189 25.31 51.85 21.08
N GLY A 190 24.69 52.03 22.26
CA GLY A 190 23.23 52.12 22.42
C GLY A 190 22.56 50.82 22.86
N THR A 191 21.22 50.78 22.82
CA THR A 191 20.43 49.60 23.19
C THR A 191 20.23 48.70 21.97
N HIS A 192 20.84 47.52 21.98
CA HIS A 192 20.77 46.54 20.89
C HIS A 192 20.04 45.27 21.36
N THR A 193 18.95 44.92 20.67
CA THR A 193 18.23 43.67 20.90
C THR A 193 18.66 42.66 19.84
N THR A 194 19.43 41.65 20.28
CA THR A 194 19.92 40.56 19.43
C THR A 194 19.07 39.31 19.62
N ARG A 195 19.03 38.47 18.59
CA ARG A 195 18.49 37.11 18.68
C ARG A 195 19.20 36.18 17.70
N THR A 196 19.36 34.93 18.09
CA THR A 196 19.76 33.83 17.20
C THR A 196 18.52 33.02 16.87
N ARG A 197 18.22 32.86 15.59
CA ARG A 197 17.11 32.03 15.11
C ARG A 197 17.63 30.89 14.26
N THR A 198 16.97 29.74 14.35
CA THR A 198 17.16 28.63 13.43
C THR A 198 16.34 28.91 12.17
N VAL A 199 16.97 28.73 11.01
CA VAL A 199 16.34 28.66 9.69
C VAL A 199 16.28 27.19 9.34
N GLU A 200 15.06 26.65 9.36
CA GLU A 200 14.79 25.27 9.01
C GLU A 200 15.35 24.96 7.61
N GLY A 201 16.11 23.87 7.55
CA GLY A 201 16.59 23.26 6.32
C GLY A 201 15.53 22.35 5.71
N PHE A 202 16.00 21.24 5.16
CA PHE A 202 15.16 20.23 4.54
C PHE A 202 14.49 19.34 5.59
N ARG A 203 13.17 19.17 5.44
CA ARG A 203 12.34 18.18 6.13
C ARG A 203 11.39 17.56 5.10
N PHE A 204 10.94 16.33 5.35
CA PHE A 204 9.83 15.76 4.59
C PHE A 204 8.53 16.39 5.08
N SER A 205 7.72 16.97 4.17
CA SER A 205 6.42 17.55 4.52
C SER A 205 5.28 16.61 4.14
N ASP A 206 4.16 16.73 4.85
CA ASP A 206 2.89 16.06 4.53
C ASP A 206 3.02 14.53 4.40
N VAL A 207 3.97 13.93 5.14
CA VAL A 207 4.27 12.49 5.09
C VAL A 207 3.10 11.62 5.54
N TRP A 208 2.18 12.18 6.33
CA TRP A 208 0.93 11.53 6.72
C TRP A 208 -0.03 11.31 5.52
N GLU A 209 0.14 12.07 4.43
CA GLU A 209 -0.65 11.90 3.19
C GLU A 209 -0.05 10.83 2.28
N TRP A 210 1.18 10.39 2.55
CA TRP A 210 1.86 9.42 1.69
C TRP A 210 1.37 8.01 1.98
N SER A 211 1.05 7.28 0.91
CA SER A 211 0.74 5.86 0.97
C SER A 211 1.94 5.04 0.52
N PHE A 212 2.32 4.08 1.37
CA PHE A 212 3.43 3.14 1.13
C PHE A 212 2.92 1.72 0.99
N SER A 213 1.67 1.56 0.57
CA SER A 213 1.01 0.26 0.54
C SER A 213 0.47 -0.03 -0.84
N ASP A 214 0.60 -1.27 -1.27
CA ASP A 214 -0.14 -1.82 -2.41
C ASP A 214 -1.07 -2.95 -1.93
N TYR A 215 -1.87 -3.46 -2.85
CA TYR A 215 -2.77 -4.57 -2.61
C TYR A 215 -2.01 -5.85 -2.27
N ASP A 216 -2.43 -6.51 -1.20
CA ASP A 216 -2.00 -7.86 -0.86
C ASP A 216 -2.16 -8.78 -2.07
N TRP A 217 -1.07 -9.47 -2.43
CA TRP A 217 -1.06 -10.33 -3.59
C TRP A 217 -2.16 -11.42 -3.55
N MET A 218 -2.57 -11.88 -2.36
CA MET A 218 -3.69 -12.83 -2.20
C MET A 218 -5.04 -12.18 -2.49
N PHE A 219 -5.21 -10.89 -2.18
CA PHE A 219 -6.42 -10.16 -2.57
C PHE A 219 -6.51 -10.01 -4.09
N LEU A 220 -5.39 -9.67 -4.74
CA LEU A 220 -5.31 -9.64 -6.20
C LEU A 220 -5.58 -11.02 -6.81
N TRP A 221 -5.00 -12.07 -6.23
CA TRP A 221 -5.24 -13.46 -6.63
C TRP A 221 -6.72 -13.83 -6.48
N ALA A 222 -7.38 -13.43 -5.38
CA ALA A 222 -8.80 -13.64 -5.15
C ALA A 222 -9.68 -12.90 -6.18
N CYS A 223 -9.30 -11.68 -6.58
CA CYS A 223 -9.98 -10.97 -7.67
C CYS A 223 -9.94 -11.77 -8.98
N HIS A 224 -8.80 -12.38 -9.31
CA HIS A 224 -8.67 -13.28 -10.45
C HIS A 224 -9.54 -14.54 -10.29
N ALA A 225 -9.52 -15.15 -9.11
CA ALA A 225 -10.27 -16.35 -8.78
C ALA A 225 -11.79 -16.16 -8.92
N ILE A 226 -12.33 -15.01 -8.51
CA ILE A 226 -13.74 -14.66 -8.64
C ILE A 226 -14.14 -14.60 -10.13
N VAL A 227 -13.43 -13.79 -10.94
CA VAL A 227 -13.76 -13.64 -12.37
C VAL A 227 -13.63 -14.96 -13.11
N TRP A 228 -12.54 -15.69 -12.85
CA TRP A 228 -12.29 -16.97 -13.49
C TRP A 228 -13.31 -18.04 -13.08
N GLY A 229 -13.65 -18.09 -11.79
CA GLY A 229 -14.60 -19.05 -11.25
C GLY A 229 -16.00 -18.84 -11.79
N ILE A 230 -16.47 -17.58 -11.83
CA ILE A 230 -17.75 -17.22 -12.44
C ILE A 230 -17.77 -17.58 -13.92
N ALA A 231 -16.72 -17.26 -14.67
CA ALA A 231 -16.65 -17.60 -16.10
C ALA A 231 -16.67 -19.13 -16.33
N ARG A 232 -16.07 -19.93 -15.44
CA ARG A 232 -16.11 -21.39 -15.54
C ARG A 232 -17.48 -21.96 -15.18
N TYR A 233 -18.15 -21.38 -14.20
CA TYR A 233 -19.53 -21.69 -13.86
C TYR A 233 -20.50 -21.36 -15.02
N ASP A 234 -20.38 -20.16 -15.60
CA ASP A 234 -21.23 -19.75 -16.71
C ASP A 234 -21.05 -20.67 -17.93
N ARG A 235 -19.82 -21.10 -18.25
CA ARG A 235 -19.55 -22.10 -19.29
C ARG A 235 -20.16 -23.47 -18.99
N LEU A 236 -20.11 -23.91 -17.73
CA LEU A 236 -20.73 -25.17 -17.31
C LEU A 236 -22.25 -25.13 -17.53
N ARG A 237 -22.89 -23.99 -17.19
CA ARG A 237 -24.32 -23.77 -17.41
C ARG A 237 -24.67 -23.73 -18.90
N SER A 238 -23.90 -23.02 -19.71
CA SER A 238 -24.17 -22.90 -21.15
C SER A 238 -24.09 -24.24 -21.89
N CYS A 239 -23.24 -25.16 -21.43
CA CYS A 239 -23.08 -26.49 -22.02
C CYS A 239 -24.02 -27.55 -21.41
N GLY A 240 -24.84 -27.21 -20.40
CA GLY A 240 -25.75 -28.17 -19.75
C GLY A 240 -25.05 -29.27 -18.93
N LEU A 241 -23.79 -29.08 -18.54
CA LEU A 241 -22.96 -30.12 -17.89
C LEU A 241 -23.00 -30.08 -16.35
N GLN A 242 -24.01 -29.42 -15.77
CA GLN A 242 -24.14 -29.23 -14.32
C GLN A 242 -24.10 -30.56 -13.55
N ASN A 243 -24.82 -31.58 -14.05
CA ASN A 243 -24.91 -32.90 -13.44
C ASN A 243 -23.57 -33.65 -13.33
N ILE A 244 -22.56 -33.27 -14.12
CA ILE A 244 -21.22 -33.87 -14.09
C ILE A 244 -20.35 -33.22 -13.01
N ALA A 245 -20.57 -31.93 -12.73
CA ALA A 245 -19.81 -31.17 -11.74
C ALA A 245 -20.36 -31.31 -10.31
N THR A 246 -21.59 -31.80 -10.15
CA THR A 246 -22.17 -32.09 -8.84
C THR A 246 -21.59 -33.39 -8.29
N PRO A 247 -21.05 -33.41 -7.05
CA PRO A 247 -20.59 -34.66 -6.45
C PRO A 247 -21.74 -35.67 -6.38
N LYS A 248 -21.48 -36.97 -6.64
CA LYS A 248 -22.42 -38.02 -6.24
C LYS A 248 -22.66 -37.89 -4.74
N ALA A 249 -23.93 -37.87 -4.33
CA ALA A 249 -24.29 -37.86 -2.92
C ALA A 249 -23.50 -38.95 -2.19
N VAL A 250 -22.68 -38.55 -1.22
CA VAL A 250 -22.08 -39.49 -0.30
C VAL A 250 -23.25 -40.00 0.55
N ALA A 251 -23.57 -41.28 0.43
CA ALA A 251 -24.58 -41.90 1.28
C ALA A 251 -24.19 -41.64 2.74
N ALA A 252 -25.13 -41.08 3.50
CA ALA A 252 -24.98 -40.77 4.92
C ALA A 252 -24.73 -42.02 5.76
#